data_AF-A0ABD1EY85-F1
#
_entry.id   AF-A0ABD1EY85-F1
#
_cell.length_a   1.000
_cell.length_b   1.000
_cell.length_c   1.000
_cell.angle_alpha   90.00
_cell.angle_beta   90.00
_cell.angle_gamma   90.00
#
_symmetry.space_group_name_H-M   'P 1'
#
loop_
_entity.id
_entity.type
_entity.pdbx_description
1 polymer ?
#
loop_
_entity_poly.entity_id
_entity_poly.type
_entity_poly.pdbx_seq_one_letter_code
_entity_poly.pdbx_strand_id
1 'polypeptide(L)'
;MAHSGTTVEIGGNIISMEKDAIETAKLLEFFDQLFDSFNSDGTSAKPLKKPLQKNSSHFKFWDEAVEILQNIRYTKGTNTFRPPCLNNCIQTIKNYKLLFNLLDNAGFKRIFTRQFNQNEKDDEEDHTTEEVYVDFPKDPSLLYLEEQALNYVLGFVMKEMKPIVNNCNDCFNKLLTNE
;
A
#
# COMPACT_ATOMS: atom_id res chain seq x y z
N MET A 1 32.24 22.05 -23.47
CA MET A 1 31.11 22.84 -22.92
C MET A 1 30.87 22.33 -21.51
N ALA A 2 30.89 23.19 -20.50
CA ALA A 2 30.56 22.76 -19.14
C ALA A 2 29.05 22.44 -19.09
N HIS A 3 28.70 21.17 -18.92
CA HIS A 3 27.32 20.77 -18.64
C HIS A 3 26.97 21.32 -17.25
N SER A 4 26.21 22.40 -17.22
CA SER A 4 25.70 23.01 -15.99
C SER A 4 24.72 22.03 -15.35
N GLY A 5 25.20 21.25 -14.37
CA GLY A 5 24.34 20.40 -13.55
C GLY A 5 23.26 21.24 -12.87
N THR A 6 22.04 20.73 -12.84
CA THR A 6 20.95 21.32 -12.06
C THR A 6 20.95 20.67 -10.68
N THR A 7 20.80 21.48 -9.64
CA THR A 7 20.77 21.00 -8.26
C THR A 7 19.35 20.61 -7.87
N VAL A 8 19.16 19.43 -7.28
CA VAL A 8 17.87 18.92 -6.80
C VAL A 8 18.01 18.25 -5.44
N GLU A 9 16.93 18.29 -4.66
CA GLU A 9 16.83 17.54 -3.39
C GLU A 9 16.20 16.17 -3.66
N ILE A 10 16.92 15.10 -3.32
CA ILE A 10 16.47 13.70 -3.42
C ILE A 10 16.81 13.00 -2.10
N GLY A 11 15.82 12.39 -1.44
CA GLY A 11 16.02 11.71 -0.17
C GLY A 11 16.62 12.60 0.93
N GLY A 12 16.33 13.91 0.89
CA GLY A 12 16.88 14.91 1.82
C GLY A 12 18.31 15.37 1.53
N ASN A 13 18.91 14.96 0.40
CA ASN A 13 20.25 15.34 -0.02
C ASN A 13 20.21 16.24 -1.25
N ILE A 14 21.09 17.24 -1.28
CA ILE A 14 21.25 18.16 -2.40
C ILE A 14 22.29 17.57 -3.38
N ILE A 15 21.86 17.20 -4.58
CA ILE A 15 22.69 16.54 -5.60
C ILE A 15 22.69 17.37 -6.89
N SER A 16 23.86 17.51 -7.53
CA SER A 16 23.99 18.12 -8.86
C SER A 16 23.96 17.03 -9.94
N MET A 17 23.02 17.14 -10.89
CA MET A 17 22.78 16.11 -11.90
C MET A 17 22.45 16.72 -13.27
N GLU A 18 22.64 15.94 -14.33
CA GLU A 18 22.13 16.28 -15.66
C GLU A 18 20.60 16.23 -15.67
N LYS A 19 19.96 17.05 -16.53
CA LYS A 19 18.51 17.22 -16.54
C LYS A 19 17.73 15.92 -16.70
N ASP A 20 18.15 15.02 -17.58
CA ASP A 20 17.45 13.75 -17.82
C ASP A 20 17.64 12.77 -16.64
N ALA A 21 18.78 12.88 -15.94
CA ALA A 21 19.05 12.12 -14.73
C ALA A 21 18.16 12.56 -13.56
N ILE A 22 17.78 13.85 -13.50
CA ILE A 22 16.87 14.40 -12.49
C ILE A 22 15.47 13.80 -12.62
N GLU A 23 14.90 13.78 -13.82
CA GLU A 23 13.55 13.27 -14.02
C GLU A 23 13.48 11.76 -13.75
N THR A 24 14.54 11.03 -14.10
CA THR A 24 14.68 9.61 -13.73
C THR A 24 14.75 9.44 -12.21
N ALA A 25 15.55 10.27 -11.53
CA ALA A 25 15.71 10.18 -10.08
C ALA A 25 14.41 10.47 -9.32
N LYS A 26 13.64 11.49 -9.74
CA LYS A 26 12.31 11.78 -9.18
C LYS A 26 11.35 10.61 -9.35
N LEU A 27 11.36 9.97 -10.52
CA LEU A 27 10.52 8.80 -10.78
C LEU A 27 10.90 7.63 -9.87
N LEU A 28 12.20 7.36 -9.71
CA LEU A 28 12.69 6.31 -8.81
C LEU A 28 12.36 6.61 -7.35
N GLU A 29 12.54 7.85 -6.90
CA GLU A 29 12.17 8.29 -5.55
C GLU A 29 10.67 8.13 -5.29
N PHE A 30 9.82 8.48 -6.26
CA PHE A 30 8.38 8.27 -6.16
C PHE A 30 8.04 6.78 -5.94
N PHE A 31 8.65 5.87 -6.71
CA PHE A 31 8.40 4.43 -6.54
C PHE A 31 9.02 3.86 -5.25
N ASP A 32 10.18 4.36 -4.80
CA ASP A 32 10.77 4.01 -3.50
C ASP A 32 9.82 4.38 -2.35
N GLN A 33 9.32 5.62 -2.36
CA GLN A 33 8.33 6.10 -1.38
C GLN A 33 7.02 5.32 -1.44
N LEU A 34 6.55 4.97 -2.65
CA LEU A 34 5.36 4.17 -2.83
C LEU A 34 5.53 2.77 -2.23
N PHE A 35 6.67 2.13 -2.46
CA PHE A 35 6.98 0.82 -1.89
C PHE A 35 7.11 0.87 -0.37
N ASP A 36 7.81 1.88 0.15
CA ASP A 36 7.94 2.11 1.59
C ASP A 36 6.56 2.21 2.27
N SER A 37 5.61 2.91 1.63
CA SER A 37 4.23 3.07 2.13
C SER A 37 3.46 1.76 2.26
N PHE A 38 3.82 0.72 1.49
CA PHE A 38 3.24 -0.62 1.57
C PHE A 38 4.07 -1.60 2.40
N ASN A 39 5.22 -1.16 2.93
CA ASN A 39 6.19 -2.06 3.56
C ASN A 39 6.72 -1.54 4.91
N SER A 40 5.80 -1.05 5.75
CA SER A 40 6.17 -0.46 7.04
C SER A 40 6.82 -1.48 7.97
N ASP A 41 7.95 -1.11 8.58
CA ASP A 41 8.66 -1.89 9.63
C ASP A 41 8.61 -1.23 11.01
N GLY A 42 8.21 0.03 11.10
CA GLY A 42 8.13 0.79 12.34
C GLY A 42 9.47 1.13 13.00
N THR A 43 10.58 0.69 12.46
CA THR A 43 11.94 1.00 12.93
C THR A 43 12.63 2.06 12.07
N SER A 44 12.16 2.24 10.82
CA SER A 44 12.76 3.19 9.90
C SER A 44 12.51 4.66 10.27
N ALA A 45 13.51 5.50 10.01
CA ALA A 45 13.38 6.95 10.06
C ALA A 45 12.47 7.51 8.94
N LYS A 46 12.28 6.76 7.85
CA LYS A 46 11.47 7.19 6.71
C LYS A 46 9.99 7.28 7.11
N PRO A 47 9.30 8.42 6.89
CA PRO A 47 7.91 8.62 7.32
C PRO A 47 6.93 7.57 6.78
N LEU A 48 7.12 7.14 5.53
CA LEU A 48 6.25 6.16 4.86
C LEU A 48 6.54 4.71 5.26
N LYS A 49 7.66 4.42 5.95
CA LYS A 49 7.91 3.09 6.53
C LYS A 49 7.40 2.96 7.97
N LYS A 50 6.84 4.02 8.53
CA LYS A 50 6.19 3.97 9.85
C LYS A 50 4.83 3.27 9.74
N PRO A 51 4.24 2.78 10.85
CA PRO A 51 2.93 2.17 10.81
C PRO A 51 1.88 3.16 10.29
N LEU A 52 0.88 2.65 9.58
CA LEU A 52 -0.27 3.42 9.14
C LEU A 52 -1.12 3.83 10.35
N GLN A 53 -1.45 5.12 10.43
CA GLN A 53 -2.20 5.75 11.52
C GLN A 53 -3.06 6.87 10.94
N LYS A 54 -4.14 7.27 11.63
CA LYS A 54 -5.16 8.22 11.14
C LYS A 54 -4.61 9.52 10.56
N ASN A 55 -3.52 10.04 11.14
CA ASN A 55 -2.89 11.29 10.73
C ASN A 55 -1.47 11.07 10.18
N SER A 56 -1.15 9.86 9.71
CA SER A 56 0.17 9.58 9.15
C SER A 56 0.32 10.23 7.77
N SER A 57 1.56 10.39 7.33
CA SER A 57 1.89 10.94 6.00
C SER A 57 1.38 10.08 4.84
N HIS A 58 0.96 8.84 5.09
CA HIS A 58 0.53 7.89 4.08
C HIS A 58 -0.68 8.40 3.30
N PHE A 59 -1.70 8.93 3.97
CA PHE A 59 -2.94 9.34 3.31
C PHE A 59 -2.71 10.46 2.30
N LYS A 60 -1.96 11.50 2.71
CA LYS A 60 -1.61 12.60 1.82
C LYS A 60 -0.79 12.10 0.63
N PHE A 61 0.26 11.32 0.90
CA PHE A 61 1.11 10.75 -0.13
C PHE A 61 0.30 9.86 -1.11
N TRP A 62 -0.63 9.06 -0.61
CA TRP A 62 -1.47 8.18 -1.41
C TRP A 62 -2.44 8.93 -2.32
N ASP A 63 -3.01 10.05 -1.86
CA ASP A 63 -3.86 10.88 -2.70
C ASP A 63 -3.06 11.47 -3.89
N GLU A 64 -1.83 11.95 -3.63
CA GLU A 64 -0.90 12.42 -4.67
C GLU A 64 -0.44 11.26 -5.58
N ALA A 65 -0.13 10.10 -5.00
CA ALA A 65 0.34 8.94 -5.75
C ALA A 65 -0.72 8.41 -6.71
N VAL A 66 -2.00 8.40 -6.34
CA VAL A 66 -3.09 8.01 -7.24
C VAL A 66 -3.11 8.90 -8.48
N GLU A 67 -2.98 10.22 -8.32
CA GLU A 67 -2.94 11.16 -9.45
C GLU A 67 -1.73 10.90 -10.36
N ILE A 68 -0.54 10.69 -9.78
CA ILE A 68 0.68 10.38 -10.53
C ILE A 68 0.50 9.07 -11.31
N LEU A 69 0.06 7.99 -10.66
CA LEU A 69 -0.12 6.67 -11.26
C LEU A 69 -1.19 6.66 -12.37
N GLN A 70 -2.21 7.51 -12.27
CA GLN A 70 -3.24 7.69 -13.31
C GLN A 70 -2.67 8.35 -14.56
N ASN A 71 -1.65 9.19 -14.41
CA ASN A 71 -1.07 9.99 -15.50
C ASN A 71 0.17 9.34 -16.14
N ILE A 72 0.84 8.40 -15.49
CA ILE A 72 1.98 7.68 -16.08
C ILE A 72 1.55 6.96 -17.38
N ARG A 73 2.37 7.14 -18.42
CA ARG A 73 2.28 6.46 -19.72
C ARG A 73 3.66 5.97 -20.12
N TYR A 74 3.74 4.81 -20.77
CA TYR A 74 4.95 4.30 -21.39
C TYR A 74 4.88 4.53 -22.91
N THR A 75 5.95 5.10 -23.47
CA THR A 75 6.06 5.40 -24.89
C THR A 75 7.14 4.55 -25.55
N LYS A 76 6.81 3.85 -26.63
CA LYS A 76 7.75 3.12 -27.49
C LYS A 76 7.53 3.52 -28.95
N GLY A 77 8.37 4.42 -29.45
CA GLY A 77 8.15 5.06 -30.74
C GLY A 77 6.87 5.92 -30.69
N THR A 78 5.95 5.68 -31.62
CA THR A 78 4.64 6.35 -31.65
C THR A 78 3.60 5.70 -30.74
N ASN A 79 3.87 4.49 -30.23
CA ASN A 79 2.93 3.77 -29.38
C ASN A 79 3.02 4.29 -27.95
N THR A 80 1.86 4.63 -27.39
CA THR A 80 1.71 5.00 -25.99
C THR A 80 0.75 4.02 -25.33
N PHE A 81 1.16 3.41 -24.22
CA PHE A 81 0.29 2.53 -23.43
C PHE A 81 0.47 2.77 -21.93
N ARG A 82 -0.47 2.26 -21.14
CA ARG A 82 -0.39 2.32 -19.68
C ARG A 82 -0.21 0.90 -19.12
N PRO A 83 0.88 0.62 -18.40
CA PRO A 83 1.07 -0.68 -17.77
C PRO A 83 -0.12 -1.05 -16.84
N PRO A 84 -0.69 -2.27 -16.96
CA PRO A 84 -1.79 -2.69 -16.10
C PRO A 84 -1.43 -2.68 -14.60
N CYS A 85 -0.17 -2.91 -14.25
CA CYS A 85 0.29 -2.89 -12.85
C CYS A 85 0.01 -1.55 -12.14
N LEU A 86 -0.05 -0.43 -12.86
CA LEU A 86 -0.37 0.87 -12.27
C LEU A 86 -1.83 0.94 -11.79
N ASN A 87 -2.75 0.19 -12.41
CA ASN A 87 -4.11 0.02 -11.86
C ASN A 87 -4.07 -0.74 -10.55
N ASN A 88 -3.26 -1.80 -10.47
CA ASN A 88 -3.13 -2.59 -9.25
C ASN A 88 -2.57 -1.72 -8.12
N CYS A 89 -1.56 -0.89 -8.35
CA CYS A 89 -1.06 0.06 -7.35
C CYS A 89 -2.16 1.03 -6.85
N ILE A 90 -2.97 1.59 -7.74
CA ILE A 90 -4.09 2.49 -7.36
C ILE A 90 -5.12 1.75 -6.52
N GLN A 91 -5.47 0.52 -6.92
CA GLN A 91 -6.45 -0.27 -6.19
C GLN A 91 -5.90 -0.71 -4.83
N THR A 92 -4.63 -1.07 -4.73
CA THR A 92 -3.94 -1.32 -3.46
C THR A 92 -4.03 -0.12 -2.53
N ILE A 93 -3.76 1.11 -3.01
CA ILE A 93 -3.92 2.34 -2.22
C ILE A 93 -5.35 2.47 -1.67
N LYS A 94 -6.36 2.34 -2.55
CA LYS A 94 -7.77 2.46 -2.14
C LYS A 94 -8.15 1.40 -1.11
N ASN A 95 -7.68 0.18 -1.29
CA ASN A 95 -7.93 -0.93 -0.38
C ASN A 95 -7.27 -0.70 0.98
N TYR A 96 -6.04 -0.18 1.03
CA TYR A 96 -5.42 0.20 2.30
C TYR A 96 -6.18 1.30 3.03
N LYS A 97 -6.70 2.31 2.30
CA LYS A 97 -7.53 3.37 2.90
C LYS A 97 -8.83 2.79 3.49
N LEU A 98 -9.51 1.92 2.74
CA LEU A 98 -10.71 1.23 3.21
C LEU A 98 -10.41 0.38 4.44
N LEU A 99 -9.39 -0.48 4.36
CA LEU A 99 -8.97 -1.35 5.44
C LEU A 99 -8.61 -0.56 6.71
N PHE A 100 -7.87 0.53 6.57
CA PHE A 100 -7.53 1.36 7.71
C PHE A 100 -8.78 1.88 8.41
N ASN A 101 -9.79 2.35 7.67
CA ASN A 101 -11.04 2.83 8.26
C ASN A 101 -11.75 1.72 9.04
N LEU A 102 -11.80 0.50 8.48
CA LEU A 102 -12.41 -0.65 9.15
C LEU A 102 -11.68 -1.00 10.46
N LEU A 103 -10.35 -1.00 10.42
CA LEU A 103 -9.52 -1.33 11.57
C LEU A 103 -9.50 -0.21 12.63
N ASP A 104 -9.48 1.07 12.24
CA ASP A 104 -9.59 2.20 13.20
C ASP A 104 -10.94 2.18 13.92
N ASN A 105 -12.02 1.87 13.21
CA ASN A 105 -13.36 1.71 13.77
C ASN A 105 -13.45 0.51 14.74
N ALA A 106 -12.66 -0.54 14.50
CA ALA A 106 -12.51 -1.68 15.41
C ALA A 106 -11.52 -1.41 16.57
N GLY A 107 -10.92 -0.22 16.63
CA GLY A 107 -10.03 0.20 17.72
C GLY A 107 -8.53 0.03 17.47
N PHE A 108 -8.13 -0.48 16.30
CA PHE A 108 -6.70 -0.62 15.94
C PHE A 108 -6.11 0.74 15.56
N LYS A 109 -5.10 1.20 16.31
CA LYS A 109 -4.50 2.54 16.11
C LYS A 109 -3.24 2.57 15.26
N ARG A 110 -2.66 1.40 14.98
CA ARG A 110 -1.44 1.23 14.18
C ARG A 110 -1.57 -0.03 13.36
N ILE A 111 -1.26 0.08 12.08
CA ILE A 111 -1.29 -1.06 11.16
C ILE A 111 0.06 -1.15 10.46
N PHE A 112 0.69 -2.31 10.49
CA PHE A 112 1.94 -2.54 9.79
C PHE A 112 1.63 -3.07 8.39
N THR A 113 1.81 -2.25 7.36
CA THR A 113 1.44 -2.57 5.97
C THR A 113 2.21 -3.77 5.41
N ARG A 114 3.42 -4.03 5.90
CA ARG A 114 4.23 -5.23 5.58
C ARG A 114 3.51 -6.54 5.90
N GLN A 115 2.64 -6.58 6.91
CA GLN A 115 1.93 -7.80 7.30
C GLN A 115 0.93 -8.28 6.25
N PHE A 116 0.61 -7.44 5.27
CA PHE A 116 -0.26 -7.83 4.14
C PHE A 116 0.51 -8.15 2.87
N ASN A 117 1.83 -8.01 2.89
CA ASN A 117 2.67 -8.47 1.79
C ASN A 117 2.84 -9.97 1.91
N GLN A 118 2.85 -10.62 0.76
CA GLN A 118 2.93 -12.06 0.59
C GLN A 118 4.36 -12.55 0.77
N ASN A 119 5.01 -12.16 1.86
CA ASN A 119 6.32 -12.71 2.20
C ASN A 119 6.06 -14.12 2.73
N GLU A 120 6.22 -15.10 1.85
CA GLU A 120 6.54 -16.46 2.27
C GLU A 120 7.72 -16.41 3.23
N LYS A 121 7.70 -17.34 4.17
CA LYS A 121 8.63 -17.52 5.28
C LYS A 121 10.07 -17.79 4.81
N ASP A 122 10.74 -16.81 4.21
CA ASP A 122 12.16 -16.89 3.85
C ASP A 122 13.07 -16.17 4.85
N ASP A 123 12.49 -15.45 5.82
CA ASP A 123 13.20 -14.94 6.98
C ASP A 123 12.89 -15.82 8.20
N GLU A 124 13.21 -17.12 8.14
CA GLU A 124 13.46 -17.88 9.37
C GLU A 124 14.77 -17.35 9.99
N GLU A 125 14.66 -16.26 10.75
CA GLU A 125 15.40 -16.13 12.01
C GLU A 125 14.82 -14.98 12.85
N ASP A 126 14.31 -15.38 14.02
CA ASP A 126 14.12 -14.58 15.22
C ASP A 126 12.95 -13.57 15.23
N HIS A 127 11.77 -14.03 15.65
CA HIS A 127 11.28 -13.74 17.01
C HIS A 127 9.84 -14.25 17.22
N THR A 128 9.61 -14.75 18.43
CA THR A 128 8.35 -15.13 19.04
C THR A 128 7.17 -14.21 18.69
N THR A 129 6.29 -14.62 17.77
CA THR A 129 4.89 -14.21 17.78
C THR A 129 4.04 -15.37 17.27
N GLU A 130 3.01 -15.73 18.03
CA GLU A 130 2.13 -16.87 17.76
C GLU A 130 1.41 -16.69 16.43
N GLU A 131 1.76 -17.49 15.42
CA GLU A 131 1.02 -17.54 14.15
C GLU A 131 -0.17 -18.51 14.28
N VAL A 132 -1.39 -18.00 14.12
CA VAL A 132 -2.63 -18.78 14.13
C VAL A 132 -3.03 -19.10 12.69
N TYR A 133 -3.09 -20.39 12.33
CA TYR A 133 -3.64 -20.86 11.04
C TYR A 133 -4.94 -21.64 11.26
N VAL A 134 -6.01 -21.25 10.57
CA VAL A 134 -7.30 -22.00 10.56
C VAL A 134 -7.95 -21.90 9.17
N ASP A 135 -8.57 -22.98 8.69
CA ASP A 135 -9.14 -23.12 7.35
C ASP A 135 -10.63 -23.52 7.43
N PHE A 136 -11.59 -22.73 6.90
CA PHE A 136 -13.06 -23.03 6.87
C PHE A 136 -13.87 -22.10 5.89
N PRO A 137 -15.22 -22.24 5.71
CA PRO A 137 -15.92 -22.70 4.51
C PRO A 137 -16.64 -21.55 3.75
N LYS A 138 -17.36 -21.89 2.66
CA LYS A 138 -17.97 -20.99 1.67
C LYS A 138 -19.41 -20.56 2.02
N ASP A 139 -19.66 -19.25 2.17
CA ASP A 139 -20.98 -18.59 2.00
C ASP A 139 -20.82 -17.03 1.88
N PRO A 140 -21.83 -16.22 1.52
CA PRO A 140 -21.97 -15.61 0.20
C PRO A 140 -21.89 -14.06 0.24
N SER A 141 -21.63 -13.46 1.41
CA SER A 141 -21.36 -12.02 1.57
C SER A 141 -19.97 -11.63 1.06
N LEU A 142 -19.10 -12.62 0.87
CA LEU A 142 -17.83 -12.50 0.18
C LEU A 142 -17.99 -12.19 -1.30
N LEU A 143 -19.11 -12.52 -1.96
CA LEU A 143 -19.23 -12.38 -3.41
C LEU A 143 -19.10 -10.93 -3.89
N TYR A 144 -19.65 -9.96 -3.14
CA TYR A 144 -19.56 -8.53 -3.50
C TYR A 144 -18.14 -7.98 -3.35
N LEU A 145 -17.40 -8.50 -2.37
CA LEU A 145 -16.00 -8.16 -2.17
C LEU A 145 -15.11 -8.95 -3.14
N GLU A 146 -15.39 -10.22 -3.46
CA GLU A 146 -14.72 -11.04 -4.46
C GLU A 146 -14.89 -10.50 -5.89
N GLU A 147 -16.08 -9.99 -6.25
CA GLU A 147 -16.34 -9.36 -7.55
C GLU A 147 -15.55 -8.06 -7.76
N GLN A 148 -15.18 -7.37 -6.67
CA GLN A 148 -14.39 -6.12 -6.69
C GLN A 148 -12.91 -6.33 -6.32
N ALA A 149 -12.57 -7.44 -5.66
CA ALA A 149 -11.26 -7.70 -5.03
C ALA A 149 -10.38 -8.64 -5.83
N LEU A 150 -10.07 -8.26 -7.07
CA LEU A 150 -8.89 -8.76 -7.77
C LEU A 150 -7.59 -8.17 -7.19
N ASN A 151 -7.45 -8.09 -5.86
CA ASN A 151 -6.18 -7.72 -5.22
C ASN A 151 -5.93 -8.53 -3.95
N TYR A 152 -4.76 -9.16 -3.96
CA TYR A 152 -4.22 -10.11 -2.99
C TYR A 152 -4.32 -9.66 -1.52
N VAL A 153 -4.08 -8.36 -1.27
CA VAL A 153 -4.12 -7.75 0.06
C VAL A 153 -5.53 -7.76 0.66
N LEU A 154 -6.57 -7.43 -0.12
CA LEU A 154 -7.95 -7.44 0.37
C LEU A 154 -8.41 -8.88 0.65
N GLY A 155 -8.05 -9.81 -0.23
CA GLY A 155 -8.35 -11.23 -0.04
C GLY A 155 -7.68 -11.81 1.21
N PHE A 156 -6.41 -11.48 1.45
CA PHE A 156 -5.67 -11.87 2.65
C PHE A 156 -6.29 -11.26 3.91
N VAL A 157 -6.54 -9.95 3.90
CA VAL A 157 -7.17 -9.24 5.02
C VAL A 157 -8.56 -9.77 5.34
N MET A 158 -9.37 -10.06 4.32
CA MET A 158 -10.70 -10.65 4.49
C MET A 158 -10.61 -12.07 5.04
N LYS A 159 -9.61 -12.85 4.62
CA LYS A 159 -9.30 -14.17 5.19
C LYS A 159 -8.97 -14.06 6.69
N GLU A 160 -8.14 -13.09 7.09
CA GLU A 160 -7.76 -12.85 8.49
C GLU A 160 -8.89 -12.26 9.35
N MET A 161 -9.75 -11.40 8.77
CA MET A 161 -10.86 -10.74 9.49
C MET A 161 -12.08 -11.64 9.69
N LYS A 162 -12.35 -12.59 8.78
CA LYS A 162 -13.54 -13.47 8.82
C LYS A 162 -13.78 -14.16 10.19
N PRO A 163 -12.79 -14.77 10.87
CA PRO A 163 -13.01 -15.36 12.20
C PRO A 163 -13.33 -14.34 13.31
N ILE A 164 -12.85 -13.09 13.20
CA ILE A 164 -13.12 -12.01 14.18
C ILE A 164 -14.55 -11.48 14.02
N VAL A 165 -14.96 -11.30 12.76
CA VAL A 165 -16.25 -10.69 12.42
C VAL A 165 -17.42 -11.68 12.61
N ASN A 166 -17.20 -12.99 12.38
CA ASN A 166 -18.22 -14.02 12.60
C ASN A 166 -18.69 -14.17 14.06
N ASN A 167 -17.89 -13.70 15.03
CA ASN A 167 -18.22 -13.73 16.47
C ASN A 167 -18.70 -12.37 17.01
N CYS A 168 -18.91 -11.37 16.14
CA CYS A 168 -19.32 -10.02 16.55
C CYS A 168 -20.41 -9.48 15.62
N ASN A 169 -21.68 -9.66 16.02
CA ASN A 169 -22.85 -9.15 15.28
C ASN A 169 -22.79 -7.62 15.05
N ASP A 170 -22.25 -6.86 16.01
CA ASP A 170 -22.09 -5.41 15.87
C ASP A 170 -21.02 -5.02 14.84
N CYS A 171 -19.96 -5.82 14.73
CA CYS A 171 -18.89 -5.62 13.76
C CYS A 171 -19.40 -5.90 12.34
N PHE A 172 -20.24 -6.93 12.18
CA PHE A 172 -20.87 -7.28 10.91
C PHE A 172 -21.84 -6.17 10.44
N ASN A 173 -22.64 -5.60 11.36
CA ASN A 173 -23.55 -4.51 11.04
C ASN A 173 -22.80 -3.23 10.63
N LYS A 174 -21.75 -2.84 11.36
CA LYS A 174 -20.94 -1.64 11.04
C LYS A 174 -20.17 -1.76 9.72
N LEU A 175 -19.75 -2.97 9.34
CA LEU A 175 -19.11 -3.24 8.06
C LEU A 175 -20.07 -3.09 6.87
N LEU A 176 -21.37 -3.33 7.08
CA LEU A 176 -22.39 -3.33 6.03
C LEU A 176 -23.14 -2.00 5.90
N THR A 177 -23.21 -1.19 6.96
CA THR A 177 -24.08 0.01 6.94
C THR A 177 -23.39 1.32 6.56
N ASN A 178 -22.05 1.41 6.44
CA ASN A 178 -21.36 2.69 6.18
C ASN A 178 -21.84 3.85 7.08
N GLU A 179 -22.20 3.54 8.33
CA GLU A 179 -22.54 4.52 9.40
C GLU A 179 -21.51 4.49 10.52
#